data_AF-A0A2V6S7W3-F1
#
_entry.id   AF-A0A2V6S7W3-F1
#
_cell.length_a   1.000
_cell.length_b   1.000
_cell.length_c   1.000
_cell.angle_alpha   90.00
_cell.angle_beta   90.00
_cell.angle_gamma   90.00
#
_symmetry.space_group_name_H-M   'P 1'
#
loop_
_entity.id
_entity.type
_entity.pdbx_description
1 polymer ?
#
loop_
_entity_poly.entity_id
_entity_poly.type
_entity_poly.pdbx_seq_one_letter_code
_entity_poly.pdbx_strand_id
1 'polypeptide(L)'
;EAAEIDGASVVQQFAYVTVPRLRTIFLTTVMLSTIWTATNLQFVLILTRGGPASRTEIFPHLAYETTLMARRLGMGAAVTLVFVPFLVILIVLLTRRMLRPADE
;
A
#
# COMPACT_ATOMS: atom_id res chain seq x y z
N GLU A 1 17.90 11.62 -25.41
CA GLU A 1 19.19 11.87 -26.08
C GLU A 1 19.90 10.58 -26.43
N ALA A 2 20.67 9.92 -25.54
CA ALA A 2 21.32 8.64 -25.90
C ALA A 2 20.35 7.55 -26.36
N ALA A 3 19.25 7.31 -25.62
CA ALA A 3 18.23 6.32 -26.01
C ALA A 3 17.47 6.67 -27.31
N GLU A 4 17.45 7.94 -27.70
CA GLU A 4 16.82 8.39 -28.95
C GLU A 4 17.78 8.22 -30.13
N ILE A 5 19.09 8.46 -29.89
CA ILE A 5 20.18 8.16 -30.82
C ILE A 5 20.27 6.64 -31.08
N ASP A 6 20.01 5.82 -30.07
CA ASP A 6 19.93 4.34 -30.18
C ASP A 6 18.63 3.83 -30.81
N GLY A 7 17.73 4.71 -31.25
CA GLY A 7 16.49 4.34 -31.95
C GLY A 7 15.40 3.73 -31.07
N ALA A 8 15.46 3.90 -29.74
CA ALA A 8 14.44 3.36 -28.85
C ALA A 8 13.10 4.08 -29.03
N SER A 9 12.01 3.31 -29.16
CA SER A 9 10.65 3.84 -29.20
C SER A 9 10.24 4.53 -27.90
N VAL A 10 9.25 5.43 -27.94
CA VAL A 10 8.77 6.19 -26.77
C VAL A 10 8.40 5.29 -25.58
N VAL A 11 7.79 4.14 -25.85
CA VAL A 11 7.42 3.16 -24.80
C VAL A 11 8.66 2.51 -24.20
N GLN A 12 9.68 2.20 -25.00
CA GLN A 12 10.95 1.67 -24.51
C GLN A 12 11.71 2.71 -23.68
N GLN A 13 11.75 3.96 -24.12
CA GLN A 13 12.36 5.04 -23.36
C GLN A 13 11.65 5.23 -22.00
N PHE A 14 10.31 5.19 -21.98
CA PHE A 14 9.56 5.28 -20.73
C PHE A 14 9.85 4.11 -19.78
N ALA A 15 9.72 2.87 -20.26
CA ALA A 15 9.83 1.68 -19.42
C ALA A 15 11.26 1.36 -18.96
N TYR A 16 12.28 1.61 -19.80
CA TYR A 16 13.66 1.22 -19.52
C TYR A 16 14.57 2.38 -19.10
N VAL A 17 14.17 3.63 -19.33
CA VAL A 17 14.98 4.81 -18.95
C VAL A 17 14.28 5.60 -17.85
N THR A 18 13.05 6.07 -18.09
CA THR A 18 12.35 6.96 -17.16
C THR A 18 11.93 6.24 -15.88
N VAL A 19 11.27 5.09 -15.99
CA VAL A 19 10.76 4.34 -14.82
C VAL A 19 11.91 3.89 -13.88
N PRO A 20 13.01 3.27 -14.36
CA PRO A 20 14.10 2.86 -13.49
C PRO A 20 14.81 4.05 -12.83
N ARG A 21 14.91 5.18 -13.54
CA ARG A 21 15.54 6.40 -13.01
C ARG A 21 14.72 7.05 -11.89
N LEU A 22 13.40 6.88 -11.91
CA LEU A 22 12.50 7.35 -10.85
C LEU A 22 12.25 6.32 -9.74
N ARG A 23 12.84 5.12 -9.81
CA ARG A 23 12.51 3.99 -8.92
C ARG A 23 12.51 4.36 -7.43
N THR A 24 13.45 5.16 -6.97
CA THR A 24 13.59 5.49 -5.54
C THR A 24 12.43 6.36 -5.06
N ILE A 25 12.10 7.41 -5.82
CA ILE A 25 10.96 8.28 -5.50
C ILE A 25 9.66 7.51 -5.65
N PHE A 26 9.52 6.74 -6.73
CA PHE A 26 8.35 5.90 -6.99
C PHE A 26 8.07 4.94 -5.83
N LEU A 27 9.09 4.24 -5.33
CA LEU A 27 8.95 3.32 -4.20
C LEU A 27 8.53 4.04 -2.91
N THR A 28 9.10 5.22 -2.61
CA THR A 28 8.68 6.02 -1.45
C THR A 28 7.21 6.42 -1.54
N THR A 29 6.80 6.93 -2.71
CA THR A 29 5.41 7.37 -2.94
C THR A 29 4.44 6.21 -2.86
N VAL A 30 4.77 5.06 -3.46
CA VAL A 30 3.95 3.84 -3.38
C VAL A 30 3.86 3.34 -1.95
N MET A 31 4.95 3.35 -1.19
CA MET A 31 4.95 2.96 0.22
C MET A 31 3.99 3.83 1.03
N LEU A 32 4.13 5.16 0.95
CA LEU A 32 3.21 6.08 1.64
C LEU A 32 1.77 5.87 1.18
N SER A 33 1.53 5.84 -0.13
CA SER A 33 0.19 5.65 -0.69
C SER A 33 -0.44 4.34 -0.21
N THR A 34 0.33 3.27 -0.10
CA THR A 34 -0.16 1.98 0.38
C THR A 34 -0.53 2.04 1.86
N ILE A 35 0.26 2.73 2.70
CA ILE A 35 -0.07 2.93 4.12
C ILE A 35 -1.38 3.70 4.26
N TRP A 36 -1.51 4.81 3.55
CA TRP A 36 -2.72 5.63 3.55
C TRP A 36 -3.94 4.85 3.06
N THR A 37 -3.78 4.05 2.02
CA THR A 37 -4.87 3.25 1.44
C THR A 37 -5.27 2.09 2.36
N ALA A 38 -4.31 1.35 2.90
CA ALA A 38 -4.56 0.18 3.74
C ALA A 38 -5.24 0.53 5.07
N THR A 39 -5.05 1.76 5.55
CA THR A 39 -5.69 2.28 6.77
C THR A 39 -6.99 3.04 6.48
N ASN A 40 -7.38 3.20 5.21
CA ASN A 40 -8.55 3.98 4.82
C ASN A 40 -9.85 3.21 5.05
N LEU A 41 -10.51 3.50 6.16
CA LEU A 41 -11.84 2.99 6.50
C LEU A 41 -12.95 3.52 5.59
N GLN A 42 -12.83 4.76 5.13
CA GLN A 42 -13.94 5.56 4.64
C GLN A 42 -14.60 4.99 3.38
N PHE A 43 -13.79 4.52 2.43
CA PHE A 43 -14.32 3.94 1.18
C PHE A 43 -15.17 2.71 1.45
N VAL A 44 -14.68 1.78 2.28
CA VAL A 44 -15.42 0.55 2.61
C VAL A 44 -16.67 0.89 3.41
N LEU A 45 -16.56 1.74 4.44
CA LEU A 45 -17.69 2.10 5.29
C LEU A 45 -18.84 2.78 4.53
N ILE A 46 -18.52 3.66 3.58
CA ILE A 46 -19.53 4.43 2.85
C ILE A 46 -20.12 3.62 1.69
N LEU A 47 -19.28 2.95 0.90
CA LEU A 47 -19.71 2.37 -0.38
C LEU A 47 -20.27 0.95 -0.21
N THR A 48 -19.66 0.12 0.65
CA THR A 48 -19.96 -1.32 0.68
C THR A 48 -20.36 -1.84 2.05
N ARG A 49 -19.97 -1.14 3.13
CA ARG A 49 -20.10 -1.60 4.52
C ARG A 49 -19.57 -3.03 4.70
N GLY A 50 -18.46 -3.35 4.04
CA GLY A 50 -17.85 -4.68 4.05
C GLY A 50 -18.52 -5.71 3.12
N GLY A 51 -19.67 -5.42 2.52
CA GLY A 51 -20.47 -6.38 1.76
C GLY A 51 -20.00 -6.66 0.32
N PRO A 52 -20.66 -7.62 -0.38
CA PRO A 52 -21.66 -8.56 0.15
C PRO A 52 -20.98 -9.70 0.93
N ALA A 53 -21.60 -10.14 2.03
CA ALA A 53 -21.09 -11.22 2.89
C ALA A 53 -19.61 -11.03 3.31
N SER A 54 -19.26 -9.83 3.78
CA SER A 54 -17.91 -9.48 4.25
C SER A 54 -16.79 -9.61 3.19
N ARG A 55 -17.12 -9.63 1.90
CA ARG A 55 -16.11 -9.80 0.82
C ARG A 55 -15.20 -8.60 0.59
N THR A 56 -15.64 -7.39 0.94
CA THR A 56 -14.81 -6.19 0.85
C THR A 56 -14.34 -5.73 2.24
N GLU A 57 -14.44 -6.62 3.23
CA GLU A 57 -14.08 -6.33 4.61
C GLU A 57 -12.58 -6.10 4.73
N ILE A 58 -12.19 -5.06 5.45
CA ILE A 58 -10.79 -4.73 5.75
C ILE A 58 -10.61 -4.58 7.25
N PHE A 59 -9.38 -4.80 7.75
CA PHE A 59 -9.09 -4.72 9.19
C PHE A 59 -9.57 -3.42 9.87
N PRO A 60 -9.40 -2.22 9.28
CA PRO A 60 -9.95 -0.99 9.86
C PRO A 60 -11.48 -0.99 9.99
N HIS A 61 -12.20 -1.58 9.03
CA HIS A 61 -13.66 -1.70 9.06
C HIS A 61 -14.10 -2.68 10.15
N LEU A 62 -13.43 -3.82 10.25
CA LEU A 62 -13.72 -4.82 11.29
C LEU A 62 -13.46 -4.26 12.70
N ALA A 63 -12.37 -3.51 12.87
CA ALA A 63 -12.07 -2.81 14.11
C ALA A 63 -13.14 -1.77 14.44
N TYR A 64 -13.62 -1.02 13.44
CA TYR A 64 -14.71 -0.07 13.60
C TYR A 64 -16.02 -0.76 14.05
N GLU A 65 -16.44 -1.83 13.37
CA GLU A 65 -17.66 -2.55 13.74
C GLU A 65 -17.58 -3.16 15.14
N THR A 66 -16.47 -3.83 15.46
CA THR A 66 -16.29 -4.47 16.77
C THR A 66 -16.22 -3.45 17.91
N THR A 67 -15.60 -2.29 17.68
CA THR A 67 -15.47 -1.21 18.67
C THR A 67 -16.79 -0.47 18.87
N LEU A 68 -17.39 0.05 17.80
CA LEU A 68 -18.50 1.00 17.87
C LEU A 68 -19.87 0.33 17.75
N MET A 69 -20.02 -0.67 16.89
CA MET A 69 -21.30 -1.37 16.69
C MET A 69 -21.51 -2.43 17.77
N ALA A 70 -20.52 -3.29 18.00
CA ALA A 70 -20.59 -4.33 19.03
C ALA A 70 -20.23 -3.84 20.44
N ARG A 71 -19.76 -2.60 20.59
CA ARG A 71 -19.31 -1.99 21.86
C ARG A 71 -18.22 -2.80 22.58
N ARG A 72 -17.42 -3.56 21.84
CA ARG A 72 -16.33 -4.41 22.35
C ARG A 72 -14.98 -3.76 22.08
N LEU A 73 -14.67 -2.71 22.84
CA LEU A 73 -13.43 -1.93 22.69
C LEU A 73 -12.17 -2.81 22.71
N GLY A 74 -12.10 -3.77 23.64
CA GLY A 74 -10.95 -4.67 23.74
C GLY A 74 -10.76 -5.56 22.51
N MET A 75 -11.86 -6.02 21.89
CA MET A 75 -11.79 -6.82 20.66
C MET A 75 -11.35 -5.95 19.48
N GLY A 76 -11.89 -4.74 19.32
CA GLY A 76 -11.48 -3.85 18.24
C GLY A 76 -10.02 -3.38 18.36
N ALA A 77 -9.55 -3.17 19.59
CA ALA A 77 -8.14 -2.92 19.86
C ALA A 77 -7.26 -4.13 19.46
N ALA A 78 -7.69 -5.36 19.81
CA ALA A 78 -6.98 -6.57 19.42
C ALA A 78 -6.92 -6.75 17.89
N VAL A 79 -8.02 -6.50 17.17
CA VAL A 79 -8.06 -6.55 15.69
C VAL A 79 -7.03 -5.57 15.10
N THR A 80 -6.99 -4.34 15.62
CA THR A 80 -6.03 -3.33 15.18
C THR A 80 -4.59 -3.75 15.47
N LEU A 81 -4.33 -4.31 16.66
CA LEU A 81 -3.00 -4.77 17.06
C LEU A 81 -2.52 -5.95 16.20
N VAL A 82 -3.41 -6.84 15.77
CA VAL A 82 -3.11 -7.92 14.83
C VAL A 82 -2.81 -7.39 13.43
N PHE A 83 -3.45 -6.30 13.02
CA PHE A 83 -3.21 -5.68 11.71
C PHE A 83 -1.83 -4.99 11.60
N VAL A 84 -1.35 -4.38 12.68
CA VAL A 84 -0.08 -3.63 12.70
C VAL A 84 1.13 -4.44 12.20
N PRO A 85 1.38 -5.69 12.63
CA PRO A 85 2.46 -6.52 12.11
C PRO A 85 2.47 -6.65 10.58
N PHE A 86 1.29 -6.76 9.93
CA PHE A 86 1.22 -6.85 8.46
C PHE A 86 1.69 -5.56 7.80
N LEU A 87 1.32 -4.39 8.35
CA LEU A 87 1.82 -3.10 7.88
C LEU A 87 3.33 -2.96 8.10
N VAL A 88 3.84 -3.37 9.26
CA VAL A 88 5.28 -3.32 9.56
C VAL A 88 6.07 -4.21 8.60
N ILE A 89 5.60 -5.44 8.34
CA ILE A 89 6.24 -6.35 7.39
C ILE A 89 6.27 -5.73 5.99
N LEU A 90 5.16 -5.15 5.54
CA LEU A 90 5.08 -4.47 4.25
C LEU A 90 6.09 -3.31 4.15
N ILE A 91 6.13 -2.44 5.16
CA ILE A 91 7.05 -1.31 5.21
C ILE A 91 8.49 -1.81 5.20
N VAL A 92 8.85 -2.75 6.07
CA VAL A 92 10.22 -3.30 6.13
C VAL A 92 10.62 -3.92 4.80
N LEU A 93 9.71 -4.64 4.13
CA LEU A 93 9.99 -5.25 2.82
C LEU A 93 10.24 -4.19 1.74
N LEU A 94 9.37 -3.17 1.66
CA LEU A 94 9.51 -2.08 0.70
C LEU A 94 10.78 -1.26 0.97
N THR A 95 11.02 -0.88 2.22
CA THR A 95 12.21 -0.16 2.65
C THR A 95 13.48 -0.97 2.39
N ARG A 96 13.49 -2.29 2.63
CA ARG A 96 14.63 -3.15 2.26
C ARG A 96 14.88 -3.20 0.76
N ARG A 97 13.83 -3.16 -0.07
CA ARG A 97 14.00 -3.06 -1.53
C ARG A 97 14.55 -1.71 -1.98
N MET A 98 14.26 -0.64 -1.24
CA MET A 98 14.78 0.70 -1.51
C MET A 98 16.23 0.89 -1.06
N LEU A 99 16.57 0.35 0.12
CA LEU A 99 17.89 0.45 0.73
C LEU A 99 18.90 -0.55 0.18
N ARG A 100 18.46 -1.54 -0.62
CA ARG A 100 19.39 -2.30 -1.46
C ARG A 100 20.08 -1.28 -2.36
N PRO A 101 21.39 -1.06 -2.20
CA PRO A 101 22.13 -0.26 -3.16
C PRO A 101 21.78 -0.82 -4.55
N ALA A 102 21.64 0.06 -5.56
CA ALA A 102 22.05 -0.44 -6.86
C ALA A 102 23.51 -0.77 -6.66
N ASP A 103 23.80 -2.06 -6.50
CA ASP A 103 25.13 -2.56 -6.74
C ASP A 103 25.41 -2.22 -8.21
N GLU A 104 26.19 -1.15 -8.36
CA GLU A 104 26.92 -0.66 -9.54
C GLU A 104 26.11 -0.19 -10.76
#